data_AF-A0A7G6E1B0-F1
#
_entry.id   AF-A0A7G6E1B0-F1
#
_cell.length_a   1.000
_cell.length_b   1.000
_cell.length_c   1.000
_cell.angle_alpha   90.00
_cell.angle_beta   90.00
_cell.angle_gamma   90.00
#
_symmetry.space_group_name_H-M   'P 1'
#
loop_
_entity.id
_entity.type
_entity.pdbx_description
1 polymer ?
#
loop_
_entity_poly.entity_id
_entity_poly.type
_entity_poly.pdbx_seq_one_letter_code
_entity_poly.pdbx_strand_id
1 'polypeptide(L)'
;MTQVKYEISQPTPPPVTSLSVIDEVNIQHVQATMAKINQFQALVQKNLRQNHDYGIIPGTPKPTLLKPGAEKILMLMGLRSEFEIVDSTRDFREGFFQYQVRCKLFKGDVLITEGLGSCNTKEKKYIKQDAFGADNTVLKMAKKRALIDATLLVASLSDIFTQDLEDMDLEGTPIQESVQNQRVATDQSGTITSSQAKRMFALAKGDQDIVRQVLSEYGYKGSSEVEKVKYNEICEKIEKIAAEKASA
;
A
#
# COMPACT_ATOMS: atom_id res chain seq x y z
N MET A 1 1.12 -23.92 71.30
CA MET A 1 0.22 -22.94 70.66
C MET A 1 0.44 -23.03 69.16
N THR A 2 -0.45 -23.70 68.42
CA THR A 2 -0.37 -23.78 66.95
C THR A 2 -1.65 -23.20 66.41
N GLN A 3 -1.56 -22.01 65.80
CA GLN A 3 -2.70 -21.33 65.19
C GLN A 3 -3.07 -22.01 63.87
N VAL A 4 -4.33 -22.42 63.74
CA VAL A 4 -4.91 -22.89 62.49
C VAL A 4 -5.34 -21.65 61.69
N LYS A 5 -4.70 -21.40 60.55
CA LYS A 5 -5.12 -20.37 59.60
C LYS A 5 -6.27 -20.91 58.76
N TYR A 6 -7.44 -20.28 58.84
CA TYR A 6 -8.53 -20.51 57.90
C TYR A 6 -8.27 -19.70 56.64
N GLU A 7 -8.07 -20.38 55.52
CA GLU A 7 -7.92 -19.78 54.20
C GLU A 7 -9.33 -19.59 53.60
N ILE A 8 -9.73 -18.33 53.41
CA ILE A 8 -11.02 -17.97 52.83
C ILE A 8 -10.89 -18.14 51.31
N SER A 9 -11.47 -19.21 50.78
CA SER A 9 -11.62 -19.42 49.33
C SER A 9 -12.46 -18.28 48.74
N GLN A 10 -11.87 -17.45 47.87
CA GLN A 10 -12.63 -16.49 47.09
C GLN A 10 -13.41 -17.21 45.99
N PRO A 11 -14.66 -16.81 45.71
CA PRO A 11 -15.45 -17.41 44.64
C PRO A 11 -14.78 -17.17 43.29
N THR A 12 -14.62 -18.24 42.51
CA THR A 12 -14.13 -18.17 41.13
C THR A 12 -15.10 -17.31 40.29
N PRO A 13 -14.61 -16.31 39.53
CA PRO A 13 -15.48 -15.52 38.68
C PRO A 13 -16.17 -16.44 37.65
N PRO A 14 -17.42 -16.14 37.28
CA PRO A 14 -18.15 -16.93 36.29
C PRO A 14 -17.40 -16.94 34.95
N PRO A 15 -17.47 -18.04 34.18
CA PRO A 15 -16.84 -18.12 32.87
C PRO A 15 -17.43 -17.06 31.94
N VAL A 16 -16.58 -16.18 31.43
CA VAL A 16 -16.96 -15.14 30.46
C VAL A 16 -17.26 -15.83 29.13
N THR A 17 -18.52 -15.85 28.72
CA THR A 17 -18.95 -16.37 27.42
C THR A 17 -18.93 -15.25 26.38
N SER A 18 -18.72 -15.58 25.10
CA SER A 18 -18.78 -14.58 24.01
C SER A 18 -20.10 -13.81 23.97
N LEU A 19 -21.20 -14.44 24.38
CA LEU A 19 -22.52 -13.81 24.52
C LEU A 19 -22.58 -12.81 25.69
N SER A 20 -21.97 -13.09 26.84
CA SER A 20 -21.97 -12.15 27.98
C SER A 20 -21.17 -10.88 27.68
N VAL A 21 -20.12 -10.98 26.85
CA VAL A 21 -19.38 -9.81 26.37
C VAL A 21 -20.24 -8.92 25.47
N ILE A 22 -21.13 -9.50 24.66
CA ILE A 22 -22.00 -8.75 23.74
C ILE A 22 -23.14 -8.07 24.50
N ASP A 23 -23.72 -8.74 25.51
CA ASP A 23 -24.82 -8.22 26.31
C ASP A 23 -24.42 -6.98 27.15
N GLU A 24 -23.13 -6.84 27.49
CA GLU A 24 -22.58 -5.67 28.19
C GLU A 24 -22.40 -4.45 27.26
N VAL A 25 -22.52 -4.61 25.94
CA VAL A 25 -22.25 -3.55 24.98
C VAL A 25 -23.49 -2.68 24.74
N ASN A 26 -23.35 -1.37 24.95
CA ASN A 26 -24.39 -0.40 24.61
C ASN A 26 -24.56 -0.27 23.08
N ILE A 27 -25.64 -0.81 22.55
CA ILE A 27 -25.93 -0.86 21.11
C ILE A 27 -25.99 0.54 20.48
N GLN A 28 -26.58 1.53 21.15
CA GLN A 28 -26.66 2.89 20.63
C GLN A 28 -25.27 3.53 20.50
N HIS A 29 -24.38 3.28 21.46
CA HIS A 29 -22.99 3.73 21.39
C HIS A 29 -22.24 3.04 20.24
N VAL A 30 -22.45 1.74 20.04
CA VAL A 30 -21.85 1.01 18.90
C VAL A 30 -22.30 1.58 17.57
N GLN A 31 -23.60 1.84 17.39
CA GLN A 31 -24.13 2.43 16.16
C GLN A 31 -23.49 3.79 15.86
N ALA A 32 -23.34 4.65 16.88
CA ALA A 32 -22.68 5.94 16.74
C ALA A 32 -21.19 5.80 16.37
N THR A 33 -20.49 4.85 16.97
CA THR A 33 -19.07 4.56 16.66
C THR A 33 -18.90 4.00 15.25
N MET A 34 -19.75 3.07 14.82
CA MET A 34 -19.76 2.55 13.46
C MET A 34 -20.00 3.65 12.42
N ALA A 35 -20.92 4.58 12.69
CA ALA A 35 -21.16 5.73 11.81
C ALA A 35 -19.91 6.63 11.68
N LYS A 36 -19.19 6.88 12.79
CA LYS A 36 -17.93 7.64 12.77
C LYS A 36 -16.83 6.91 12.00
N ILE A 37 -16.72 5.59 12.16
CA ILE A 37 -15.78 4.76 11.39
C ILE A 37 -16.06 4.90 9.89
N ASN A 38 -17.31 4.73 9.47
CA ASN A 38 -17.70 4.85 8.06
C ASN A 38 -17.41 6.27 7.50
N GLN A 39 -17.69 7.31 8.29
CA GLN A 39 -17.38 8.69 7.91
C GLN A 39 -15.87 8.91 7.77
N PHE A 40 -15.08 8.40 8.70
CA PHE A 40 -13.62 8.50 8.66
C PHE A 40 -13.05 7.74 7.45
N GLN A 41 -13.51 6.52 7.22
CA GLN A 41 -13.15 5.71 6.06
C GLN A 41 -13.41 6.45 4.74
N ALA A 42 -14.58 7.07 4.59
CA ALA A 42 -14.93 7.85 3.40
C ALA A 42 -14.02 9.08 3.23
N LEU A 43 -13.65 9.76 4.33
CA LEU A 43 -12.70 10.87 4.30
C LEU A 43 -11.30 10.42 3.86
N VAL A 44 -10.82 9.29 4.39
CA VAL A 44 -9.52 8.73 4.00
C VAL A 44 -9.52 8.41 2.50
N GLN A 45 -10.49 7.63 2.02
CA GLN A 45 -10.58 7.27 0.60
C GLN A 45 -10.61 8.49 -0.33
N LYS A 46 -11.34 9.54 0.04
CA LYS A 46 -11.45 10.77 -0.75
C LYS A 46 -10.15 11.57 -0.82
N ASN A 47 -9.32 11.52 0.22
CA ASN A 47 -8.14 12.39 0.35
C ASN A 47 -6.81 11.68 0.07
N LEU A 48 -6.79 10.34 0.00
CA LEU A 48 -5.62 9.59 -0.43
C LEU A 48 -5.50 9.60 -1.96
N ARG A 49 -4.28 9.76 -2.45
CA ARG A 49 -3.93 9.79 -3.86
C ARG A 49 -3.49 8.42 -4.33
N GLN A 50 -4.14 7.90 -5.37
CA GLN A 50 -3.72 6.68 -6.04
C GLN A 50 -2.29 6.82 -6.60
N ASN A 51 -1.51 5.74 -6.54
CA ASN A 51 -0.10 5.62 -6.91
C ASN A 51 0.88 6.45 -6.05
N HIS A 52 0.41 7.02 -4.94
CA HIS A 52 1.27 7.70 -3.96
C HIS A 52 0.96 7.24 -2.54
N ASP A 53 -0.30 7.39 -2.12
CA ASP A 53 -0.77 7.00 -0.80
C ASP A 53 -1.26 5.55 -0.77
N TYR A 54 -1.81 5.06 -1.87
CA TYR A 54 -2.22 3.67 -2.08
C TYR A 54 -1.97 3.25 -3.53
N GLY A 55 -1.82 1.95 -3.78
CA GLY A 55 -1.66 1.36 -5.11
C GLY A 55 -2.79 0.37 -5.43
N ILE A 56 -3.06 0.15 -6.71
CA ILE A 56 -3.93 -0.95 -7.16
C ILE A 56 -3.05 -1.95 -7.89
N ILE A 57 -3.02 -3.19 -7.38
CA ILE A 57 -2.32 -4.28 -8.01
C ILE A 57 -3.27 -5.04 -8.94
N PRO A 58 -2.90 -5.25 -10.22
CA PRO A 58 -3.72 -6.04 -11.14
C PRO A 58 -4.03 -7.43 -10.57
N GLY A 59 -5.29 -7.85 -10.67
CA GLY A 59 -5.74 -9.15 -10.16
C GLY A 59 -6.09 -9.19 -8.66
N THR A 60 -6.06 -8.05 -7.97
CA THR A 60 -6.39 -7.98 -6.54
C THR A 60 -7.68 -7.18 -6.30
N PRO A 61 -8.56 -7.63 -5.38
CA PRO A 61 -9.89 -7.01 -5.20
C PRO A 61 -9.85 -5.70 -4.41
N LYS A 62 -8.79 -5.47 -3.63
CA LYS A 62 -8.64 -4.31 -2.75
C LYS A 62 -7.33 -3.59 -3.05
N PRO A 63 -7.30 -2.25 -3.07
CA PRO A 63 -6.05 -1.49 -3.15
C PRO A 63 -5.12 -1.82 -1.98
N THR A 64 -3.83 -1.55 -2.14
CA THR A 64 -2.82 -1.71 -1.09
C THR A 64 -2.43 -0.35 -0.54
N LEU A 65 -2.46 -0.20 0.78
CA LEU A 65 -2.02 1.03 1.43
C LEU A 65 -0.50 1.13 1.32
N LEU A 66 0.01 2.28 0.87
CA LEU A 66 1.44 2.53 0.79
C LEU A 66 1.89 3.35 1.99
N LYS A 67 3.21 3.35 2.23
CA LYS A 67 3.82 4.08 3.34
C LYS A 67 3.37 5.55 3.45
N PRO A 68 3.34 6.36 2.37
CA PRO A 68 2.90 7.76 2.47
C PRO A 68 1.44 7.89 2.95
N GLY A 69 0.57 6.97 2.53
CA GLY A 69 -0.82 6.92 2.99
C GLY A 69 -0.91 6.57 4.47
N ALA A 70 -0.16 5.56 4.92
CA ALA A 70 -0.12 5.17 6.33
C ALA A 70 0.36 6.32 7.23
N GLU A 71 1.47 6.97 6.86
CA GLU A 71 2.00 8.13 7.61
C GLU A 71 0.99 9.28 7.67
N LYS A 72 0.31 9.59 6.57
CA LYS A 72 -0.72 10.62 6.51
C LYS A 72 -1.90 10.30 7.43
N ILE A 73 -2.36 9.05 7.44
CA ILE A 73 -3.45 8.61 8.33
C ILE A 73 -3.04 8.77 9.80
N LEU A 74 -1.84 8.33 10.18
CA LEU A 74 -1.36 8.49 11.55
C LEU A 74 -1.23 9.96 11.96
N MET A 75 -0.77 10.82 11.05
CA MET A 75 -0.74 12.27 11.27
C MET A 75 -2.16 12.83 11.50
N LEU A 76 -3.14 12.44 10.69
CA LEU A 76 -4.54 12.87 10.84
C LEU A 76 -5.15 12.42 12.17
N MET A 77 -4.80 11.22 12.64
CA MET A 77 -5.25 10.69 13.93
C MET A 77 -4.46 11.26 15.12
N GLY A 78 -3.38 12.01 14.84
CA GLY A 78 -2.44 12.53 15.83
C GLY A 78 -1.84 11.43 16.69
N LEU A 79 -1.41 10.34 16.04
CA LEU A 79 -0.75 9.19 16.66
C LEU A 79 0.76 9.26 16.44
N ARG A 80 1.51 8.81 17.44
CA ARG A 80 2.97 8.69 17.38
C ARG A 80 3.35 7.24 17.20
N SER A 81 4.26 6.94 16.27
CA SER A 81 4.79 5.60 16.07
C SER A 81 6.15 5.40 16.74
N GLU A 82 6.35 4.23 17.34
CA GLU A 82 7.66 3.74 17.78
C GLU A 82 7.91 2.36 17.18
N PHE A 83 9.17 2.06 16.87
CA PHE A 83 9.55 0.78 16.28
C PHE A 83 10.50 0.01 17.19
N GLU A 84 10.24 -1.27 17.34
CA GLU A 84 11.02 -2.22 18.12
C GLU A 84 11.39 -3.40 17.21
N ILE A 85 12.67 -3.77 17.15
CA ILE A 85 13.08 -5.03 16.51
C ILE A 85 12.80 -6.13 17.54
N VAL A 86 11.81 -6.98 17.22
CA VAL A 86 11.37 -8.07 18.10
C VAL A 86 12.26 -9.30 17.92
N ASP A 87 12.66 -9.57 16.68
CA ASP A 87 13.54 -10.66 16.34
C ASP A 87 14.40 -10.27 15.12
N SER A 88 15.62 -10.79 15.06
CA SER A 88 16.50 -10.61 13.91
C SER A 88 17.55 -11.71 13.80
N THR A 89 17.76 -12.19 12.58
CA THR A 89 18.88 -13.07 12.23
C THR A 89 19.80 -12.36 11.25
N ARG A 90 21.11 -12.33 11.53
CA ARG A 90 22.14 -11.72 10.66
C ARG A 90 23.29 -12.70 10.44
N ASP A 91 23.10 -13.63 9.51
CA ASP A 91 24.11 -14.59 9.11
C ASP A 91 24.98 -14.03 7.97
N PHE A 92 26.15 -13.53 8.33
CA PHE A 92 27.11 -12.98 7.37
C PHE A 92 27.85 -14.06 6.56
N ARG A 93 27.78 -15.35 6.95
CA ARG A 93 28.42 -16.43 6.20
C ARG A 93 27.54 -16.85 5.03
N GLU A 94 26.26 -17.04 5.32
CA GLU A 94 25.26 -17.47 4.32
C GLU A 94 24.62 -16.29 3.58
N GLY A 95 24.85 -15.04 4.00
CA GLY A 95 24.17 -13.88 3.46
C GLY A 95 22.67 -13.92 3.76
N PHE A 96 22.29 -14.27 4.98
CA PHE A 96 20.89 -14.31 5.39
C PHE A 96 20.60 -13.26 6.45
N PHE A 97 19.74 -12.30 6.08
CA PHE A 97 19.28 -11.26 6.99
C PHE A 97 17.75 -11.31 7.08
N GLN A 98 17.24 -11.36 8.30
CA GLN A 98 15.83 -11.36 8.62
C GLN A 98 15.57 -10.39 9.77
N TYR A 99 14.43 -9.71 9.70
CA TYR A 99 13.94 -8.82 10.73
C TYR A 99 12.46 -9.03 10.95
N GLN A 100 12.06 -9.09 12.22
CA GLN A 100 10.69 -8.91 12.67
C GLN A 100 10.62 -7.63 13.51
N VAL A 101 9.76 -6.72 13.10
CA VAL A 101 9.61 -5.40 13.70
C VAL A 101 8.19 -5.24 14.21
N ARG A 102 8.05 -4.68 15.40
CA ARG A 102 6.79 -4.20 15.97
C ARG A 102 6.73 -2.67 15.82
N CYS A 103 5.62 -2.17 15.29
CA CYS A 103 5.26 -0.76 15.33
C CYS A 103 4.22 -0.55 16.42
N LYS A 104 4.52 0.29 17.40
CA LYS A 104 3.60 0.68 18.49
C LYS A 104 3.04 2.07 18.19
N LEU A 105 1.72 2.23 18.28
CA LEU A 105 1.04 3.50 18.05
C LEU A 105 0.50 4.07 19.35
N PHE A 106 0.92 5.29 19.68
CA PHE A 106 0.58 5.96 20.93
C PHE A 106 -0.27 7.21 20.70
N LYS A 107 -1.16 7.49 21.67
CA LYS A 107 -1.83 8.79 21.84
C LYS A 107 -1.38 9.38 23.17
N GLY A 108 -0.46 10.35 23.11
CA GLY A 108 0.29 10.74 24.32
C GLY A 108 1.11 9.55 24.83
N ASP A 109 0.87 9.15 26.07
CA ASP A 109 1.57 8.02 26.73
C ASP A 109 0.79 6.70 26.64
N VAL A 110 -0.42 6.71 26.09
CA VAL A 110 -1.28 5.52 25.99
C VAL A 110 -0.96 4.76 24.70
N LEU A 111 -0.58 3.49 24.84
CA LEU A 111 -0.48 2.55 23.72
C LEU A 111 -1.90 2.23 23.21
N ILE A 112 -2.18 2.57 21.95
CA ILE A 112 -3.48 2.33 21.31
C ILE A 112 -3.52 0.99 20.60
N THR A 113 -2.49 0.69 19.82
CA THR A 113 -2.37 -0.58 19.11
C THR A 113 -0.91 -0.84 18.72
N GLU A 114 -0.65 -2.06 18.27
CA GLU A 114 0.60 -2.44 17.64
C GLU A 114 0.36 -3.24 16.37
N GLY A 115 1.33 -3.18 15.46
CA GLY A 115 1.36 -3.98 14.24
C GLY A 115 2.72 -4.63 14.05
N LEU A 116 2.74 -5.78 13.38
CA LEU A 116 3.94 -6.57 13.14
C LEU A 116 4.28 -6.57 11.65
N GLY A 117 5.58 -6.51 11.37
CA GLY A 117 6.09 -6.63 10.02
C GLY A 117 7.36 -7.46 10.03
N SER A 118 7.46 -8.41 9.11
CA SER A 118 8.68 -9.18 8.91
C SER A 118 9.18 -9.06 7.49
N CYS A 119 10.50 -9.17 7.33
CA CYS A 119 11.12 -9.25 6.01
C CYS A 119 12.46 -9.98 6.06
N ASN A 120 12.83 -10.68 5.00
CA ASN A 120 14.13 -11.35 4.89
C ASN A 120 14.70 -11.41 3.46
N THR A 121 16.00 -11.67 3.33
CA THR A 121 16.70 -11.71 2.04
C THR A 121 16.33 -12.88 1.13
N LYS A 122 15.63 -13.90 1.65
CA LYS A 122 15.14 -15.05 0.84
C LYS A 122 13.75 -14.82 0.23
N GLU A 123 13.11 -13.68 0.47
CA GLU A 123 11.89 -13.33 -0.27
C GLU A 123 12.19 -13.17 -1.77
N LYS A 124 11.22 -13.53 -2.63
CA LYS A 124 11.36 -13.51 -4.10
C LYS A 124 11.89 -12.18 -4.65
N LYS A 125 11.56 -11.08 -3.97
CA LYS A 125 11.98 -9.71 -4.30
C LYS A 125 13.48 -9.46 -4.11
N TYR A 126 14.09 -10.10 -3.12
CA TYR A 126 15.48 -9.86 -2.72
C TYR A 126 16.41 -11.02 -3.06
N ILE A 127 15.88 -12.22 -3.35
CA ILE A 127 16.68 -13.43 -3.58
C ILE A 127 17.71 -13.30 -4.72
N LYS A 128 17.46 -12.40 -5.68
CA LYS A 128 18.37 -12.13 -6.81
C LYS A 128 19.35 -10.98 -6.55
N GLN A 129 19.20 -10.26 -5.44
CA GLN A 129 20.05 -9.14 -5.06
C GLN A 129 21.23 -9.64 -4.22
N ASP A 130 22.30 -8.85 -4.14
CA ASP A 130 23.35 -9.11 -3.17
C ASP A 130 22.77 -9.02 -1.76
N ALA A 131 22.89 -10.10 -1.00
CA ALA A 131 22.26 -10.19 0.31
C ALA A 131 22.83 -9.18 1.30
N PHE A 132 24.13 -8.88 1.22
CA PHE A 132 24.79 -7.91 2.09
C PHE A 132 24.30 -6.49 1.79
N GLY A 133 24.14 -6.14 0.52
CA GLY A 133 23.49 -4.90 0.10
C GLY A 133 22.00 -4.82 0.47
N ALA A 134 21.32 -5.97 0.56
CA ALA A 134 19.90 -6.02 0.89
C ALA A 134 19.59 -5.91 2.40
N ASP A 135 20.57 -6.04 3.30
CA ASP A 135 20.37 -6.03 4.78
C ASP A 135 19.50 -4.83 5.26
N ASN A 136 19.91 -3.61 4.91
CA ASN A 136 19.15 -2.41 5.29
C ASN A 136 17.80 -2.31 4.56
N THR A 137 17.71 -2.85 3.34
CA THR A 137 16.49 -2.85 2.53
C THR A 137 15.42 -3.71 3.20
N VAL A 138 15.79 -4.92 3.66
CA VAL A 138 14.85 -5.81 4.35
C VAL A 138 14.46 -5.26 5.72
N LEU A 139 15.38 -4.62 6.47
CA LEU A 139 15.02 -3.93 7.73
C LEU A 139 14.00 -2.81 7.49
N LYS A 140 14.23 -1.94 6.50
CA LYS A 140 13.30 -0.85 6.15
C LYS A 140 11.96 -1.40 5.67
N MET A 141 11.96 -2.52 4.95
CA MET A 141 10.74 -3.19 4.50
C MET A 141 9.94 -3.75 5.68
N ALA A 142 10.58 -4.42 6.63
CA ALA A 142 9.93 -4.91 7.86
C ALA A 142 9.30 -3.76 8.66
N LYS A 143 10.02 -2.65 8.86
CA LYS A 143 9.49 -1.44 9.49
C LYS A 143 8.26 -0.88 8.75
N LYS A 144 8.31 -0.83 7.42
CA LYS A 144 7.20 -0.34 6.60
C LYS A 144 5.97 -1.24 6.77
N ARG A 145 6.13 -2.55 6.66
CA ARG A 145 5.03 -3.53 6.84
C ARG A 145 4.41 -3.41 8.22
N ALA A 146 5.22 -3.27 9.27
CA ALA A 146 4.74 -3.08 10.64
C ALA A 146 3.94 -1.79 10.82
N LEU A 147 4.37 -0.70 10.18
CA LEU A 147 3.64 0.58 10.21
C LEU A 147 2.28 0.49 9.52
N ILE A 148 2.23 -0.13 8.35
CA ILE A 148 1.00 -0.31 7.58
C ILE A 148 0.02 -1.16 8.37
N ASP A 149 0.47 -2.30 8.91
CA ASP A 149 -0.35 -3.18 9.77
C ASP A 149 -0.99 -2.40 10.92
N ALA A 150 -0.16 -1.73 11.74
CA ALA A 150 -0.64 -0.95 12.88
C ALA A 150 -1.63 0.15 12.47
N THR A 151 -1.40 0.75 11.31
CA THR A 151 -2.27 1.81 10.78
C THR A 151 -3.62 1.24 10.31
N LEU A 152 -3.63 0.11 9.61
CA LEU A 152 -4.86 -0.54 9.16
C LEU A 152 -5.72 -0.98 10.36
N LEU A 153 -5.07 -1.49 11.42
CA LEU A 153 -5.71 -1.87 12.67
C LEU A 153 -6.35 -0.67 13.38
N VAL A 154 -5.60 0.41 13.63
CA VAL A 154 -6.13 1.56 14.39
C VAL A 154 -7.20 2.34 13.63
N ALA A 155 -7.08 2.38 12.30
CA ALA A 155 -7.96 3.16 11.43
C ALA A 155 -9.19 2.36 10.95
N SER A 156 -9.29 1.07 11.30
CA SER A 156 -10.29 0.14 10.78
C SER A 156 -10.36 0.15 9.25
N LEU A 157 -9.20 0.13 8.58
CA LEU A 157 -9.10 0.31 7.13
C LEU A 157 -8.92 -1.00 6.35
N SER A 158 -8.84 -2.15 7.02
CA SER A 158 -8.64 -3.47 6.39
C SER A 158 -9.77 -3.88 5.42
N ASP A 159 -10.95 -3.28 5.55
CA ASP A 159 -12.06 -3.46 4.60
C ASP A 159 -11.81 -2.75 3.27
N ILE A 160 -10.95 -1.73 3.26
CA ILE A 160 -10.70 -0.85 2.13
C ILE A 160 -9.35 -1.16 1.50
N PHE A 161 -8.33 -1.31 2.34
CA PHE A 161 -6.96 -1.54 1.91
C PHE A 161 -6.44 -2.90 2.38
N THR A 162 -5.54 -3.47 1.61
CA THR A 162 -4.74 -4.64 1.98
C THR A 162 -3.32 -4.23 2.34
N GLN A 163 -2.64 -5.13 3.06
CA GLN A 163 -1.22 -5.01 3.39
C GLN A 163 -0.32 -5.78 2.40
N ASP A 164 -0.85 -6.85 1.79
CA ASP A 164 -0.03 -7.99 1.35
C ASP A 164 0.45 -7.96 -0.12
N LEU A 165 0.30 -6.85 -0.81
CA LEU A 165 0.42 -6.86 -2.27
C LEU A 165 1.34 -5.77 -2.85
N GLU A 166 2.16 -5.11 -2.03
CA GLU A 166 3.20 -4.16 -2.51
C GLU A 166 4.28 -4.79 -3.44
N ASP A 167 4.09 -6.03 -3.88
CA ASP A 167 5.04 -6.87 -4.61
C ASP A 167 4.71 -7.06 -6.11
N MET A 168 3.69 -6.36 -6.64
CA MET A 168 3.58 -6.15 -8.08
C MET A 168 3.96 -4.70 -8.40
N ASP A 169 5.22 -4.55 -8.81
CA ASP A 169 5.81 -3.42 -9.54
C ASP A 169 4.95 -2.16 -9.68
N LEU A 170 4.77 -1.45 -8.56
CA LEU A 170 4.38 -0.04 -8.55
C LEU A 170 5.49 0.87 -9.12
N GLU A 171 6.67 0.31 -9.39
CA GLU A 171 7.79 0.94 -10.07
C GLU A 171 7.94 0.49 -11.53
N GLY A 172 6.90 0.68 -12.35
CA GLY A 172 7.08 0.92 -13.79
C GLY A 172 7.85 -0.13 -14.62
N THR A 173 7.97 -1.38 -14.17
CA THR A 173 8.47 -2.48 -15.00
C THR A 173 7.38 -2.82 -16.01
N PRO A 174 7.68 -2.82 -17.33
CA PRO A 174 6.67 -3.08 -18.34
C PRO A 174 6.22 -4.55 -18.23
N ILE A 175 4.93 -4.75 -17.97
CA ILE A 175 4.29 -6.05 -18.15
C ILE A 175 4.30 -6.33 -19.66
N GLN A 176 5.30 -7.07 -20.12
CA GLN A 176 5.17 -7.82 -21.36
C GLN A 176 4.14 -8.92 -21.09
N GLU A 177 3.04 -8.82 -21.82
CA GLU A 177 2.15 -9.94 -22.16
C GLU A 177 1.38 -10.57 -21.00
N SER A 178 0.32 -9.91 -20.52
CA SER A 178 -0.93 -10.57 -20.12
C SER A 178 -2.00 -9.64 -19.54
N VAL A 179 -2.43 -8.59 -20.24
CA VAL A 179 -3.79 -8.04 -20.01
C VAL A 179 -4.37 -7.45 -21.30
N GLN A 180 -4.90 -8.31 -22.16
CA GLN A 180 -6.05 -7.90 -22.97
C GLN A 180 -7.28 -8.00 -22.08
N ASN A 181 -8.05 -6.92 -22.04
CA ASN A 181 -9.30 -6.72 -21.27
C ASN A 181 -9.15 -6.59 -19.75
N GLN A 182 -9.09 -5.34 -19.27
CA GLN A 182 -10.23 -4.73 -18.56
C GLN A 182 -9.92 -3.26 -18.26
N ARG A 183 -10.72 -2.37 -18.86
CA ARG A 183 -10.68 -0.93 -18.61
C ARG A 183 -11.24 -0.68 -17.20
N VAL A 184 -10.41 -0.22 -16.27
CA VAL A 184 -10.87 0.40 -15.03
C VAL A 184 -10.67 1.91 -15.17
N ALA A 185 -11.72 2.67 -14.87
CA ALA A 185 -11.84 4.10 -15.11
C ALA A 185 -10.68 4.89 -14.47
N THR A 186 -9.85 5.49 -15.32
CA THR A 186 -8.80 6.44 -14.92
C THR A 186 -9.41 7.81 -14.68
N ASP A 187 -9.10 8.39 -13.52
CA ASP A 187 -9.26 9.83 -13.26
C ASP A 187 -8.69 10.64 -14.44
N GLN A 188 -9.57 11.44 -15.06
CA GLN A 188 -9.29 12.21 -16.28
C GLN A 188 -8.48 13.47 -16.01
N SER A 189 -8.17 13.80 -14.75
CA SER A 189 -7.47 15.03 -14.41
C SER A 189 -5.94 14.86 -14.34
N GLY A 190 -5.22 15.71 -15.08
CA GLY A 190 -3.76 15.85 -15.08
C GLY A 190 -3.05 15.49 -16.39
N THR A 191 -1.75 15.78 -16.44
CA THR A 191 -0.85 15.39 -17.54
C THR A 191 -0.41 13.93 -17.41
N ILE A 192 0.02 13.34 -18.52
CA ILE A 192 0.45 11.94 -18.56
C ILE A 192 1.74 11.72 -17.76
N THR A 193 1.92 10.48 -17.30
CA THR A 193 3.13 10.05 -16.59
C THR A 193 4.33 9.93 -17.55
N SER A 194 5.55 9.98 -17.02
CA SER A 194 6.77 9.76 -17.80
C SER A 194 6.80 8.39 -18.51
N SER A 195 6.17 7.36 -17.93
CA SER A 195 6.04 6.04 -18.54
C SER A 195 5.08 6.05 -19.73
N GLN A 196 3.96 6.77 -19.62
CA GLN A 196 3.03 6.97 -20.73
C GLN A 196 3.68 7.74 -21.88
N ALA A 197 4.48 8.76 -21.57
CA ALA A 197 5.29 9.48 -22.57
C ALA A 197 6.28 8.54 -23.28
N LYS A 198 7.01 7.68 -22.53
CA LYS A 198 7.91 6.66 -23.12
C LYS A 198 7.17 5.69 -24.04
N ARG A 199 5.96 5.26 -23.67
CA ARG A 199 5.13 4.36 -24.49
C ARG A 199 4.79 4.96 -25.85
N MET A 200 4.56 6.28 -25.95
CA MET A 200 4.29 6.94 -27.24
C MET A 200 5.47 6.78 -28.22
N PHE A 201 6.71 6.90 -27.74
CA PHE A 201 7.90 6.68 -28.57
C PHE A 201 8.12 5.20 -28.93
N ALA A 202 7.71 4.29 -28.05
CA ALA A 202 7.75 2.85 -28.35
C ALA A 202 6.75 2.47 -29.45
N LEU A 203 5.53 3.03 -29.43
CA LEU A 203 4.52 2.83 -30.48
C LEU A 203 4.99 3.35 -31.85
N ALA A 204 5.77 4.43 -31.85
CA ALA A 204 6.42 4.96 -33.04
C ALA A 204 7.63 4.12 -33.51
N LYS A 205 7.90 2.95 -32.90
CA LYS A 205 9.07 2.10 -33.17
C LYS A 205 10.41 2.86 -33.10
N GLY A 206 10.50 3.87 -32.23
CA GLY A 206 11.69 4.71 -32.05
C GLY A 206 11.79 5.92 -32.99
N ASP A 207 10.83 6.12 -33.91
CA ASP A 207 10.78 7.29 -34.78
C ASP A 207 10.23 8.51 -34.03
N GLN A 208 11.13 9.44 -33.69
CA GLN A 208 10.77 10.63 -32.92
C GLN A 208 9.93 11.63 -33.72
N ASP A 209 10.01 11.58 -35.05
CA ASP A 209 9.35 12.58 -35.90
C ASP A 209 7.85 12.28 -36.01
N ILE A 210 7.46 11.00 -36.01
CA ILE A 210 6.04 10.59 -35.92
C ILE A 210 5.41 11.14 -34.63
N VAL A 211 6.09 10.99 -33.49
CA VAL A 211 5.58 11.46 -32.20
C VAL A 211 5.47 12.98 -32.19
N ARG A 212 6.48 13.70 -32.70
CA ARG A 212 6.44 15.18 -32.78
C ARG A 212 5.35 15.67 -33.72
N GLN A 213 5.14 15.02 -34.85
CA GLN A 213 4.10 15.35 -35.81
C GLN A 213 2.71 15.24 -35.18
N VAL A 214 2.43 14.10 -34.52
CA VAL A 214 1.14 13.89 -33.86
C VAL A 214 0.98 14.87 -32.69
N LEU A 215 2.00 15.11 -31.87
CA LEU A 215 1.91 16.07 -30.76
C LEU A 215 1.60 17.50 -31.24
N SER A 216 2.24 17.94 -32.31
CA SER A 216 2.01 19.26 -32.92
C SER A 216 0.57 19.42 -33.42
N GLU A 217 -0.01 18.37 -34.00
CA GLU A 217 -1.39 18.37 -34.48
C GLU A 217 -2.40 18.55 -33.33
N TYR A 218 -2.08 18.03 -32.15
CA TYR A 218 -2.87 18.20 -30.93
C TYR A 218 -2.49 19.46 -30.13
N GLY A 219 -1.58 20.29 -30.64
CA GLY A 219 -1.19 21.57 -30.02
C GLY A 219 -0.19 21.46 -28.86
N TYR A 220 0.46 20.31 -28.67
CA TYR A 220 1.44 20.09 -27.60
C TYR A 220 2.88 20.33 -28.09
N LYS A 221 3.70 20.99 -27.26
CA LYS A 221 5.13 21.21 -27.59
C LYS A 221 6.00 20.02 -27.19
N GLY A 222 5.53 19.22 -26.24
CA GLY A 222 6.25 18.05 -25.75
C GLY A 222 5.33 16.99 -25.14
N SER A 223 5.82 15.76 -25.07
CA SER A 223 5.09 14.61 -24.54
C SER A 223 4.77 14.72 -23.05
N SER A 224 5.48 15.55 -22.29
CA SER A 224 5.21 15.82 -20.87
C SER A 224 4.00 16.72 -20.62
N GLU A 225 3.50 17.42 -21.63
CA GLU A 225 2.37 18.35 -21.54
C GLU A 225 1.03 17.69 -21.92
N VAL A 226 1.08 16.46 -22.42
CA VAL A 226 -0.10 15.75 -22.91
C VAL A 226 -1.06 15.49 -21.77
N GLU A 227 -2.33 15.86 -21.96
CA GLU A 227 -3.38 15.58 -20.99
C GLU A 227 -3.81 14.11 -21.05
N LYS A 228 -4.09 13.52 -19.89
CA LYS A 228 -4.51 12.10 -19.79
C LYS A 228 -5.75 11.78 -20.64
N VAL A 229 -6.67 12.74 -20.80
CA VAL A 229 -7.87 12.58 -21.64
C VAL A 229 -7.55 12.40 -23.11
N LYS A 230 -6.45 13.01 -23.59
CA LYS A 230 -6.01 12.93 -24.99
C LYS A 230 -5.00 11.81 -25.24
N TYR A 231 -4.51 11.16 -24.19
CA TYR A 231 -3.46 10.14 -24.27
C TYR A 231 -3.80 8.98 -25.20
N ASN A 232 -4.98 8.38 -25.04
CA ASN A 232 -5.37 7.20 -25.81
C ASN A 232 -5.52 7.53 -27.31
N GLU A 233 -6.18 8.66 -27.61
CA GLU A 233 -6.40 9.15 -28.98
C GLU A 233 -5.06 9.40 -29.69
N ILE A 234 -4.11 10.03 -28.99
CA ILE A 234 -2.76 10.28 -29.50
C ILE A 234 -1.99 8.97 -29.73
N CYS A 235 -2.10 7.98 -28.83
CA CYS A 235 -1.43 6.70 -28.99
C CYS A 235 -1.94 5.92 -30.21
N GLU A 236 -3.27 5.86 -30.41
CA GLU A 236 -3.89 5.18 -31.56
C GLU A 236 -3.43 5.82 -32.89
N LYS A 237 -3.31 7.14 -32.92
CA LYS A 237 -2.85 7.86 -34.11
C LYS A 237 -1.37 7.63 -34.41
N ILE A 238 -0.52 7.63 -33.39
CA ILE A 238 0.91 7.29 -33.54
C ILE A 238 1.06 5.87 -34.08
N GLU A 239 0.32 4.91 -33.53
CA GLU A 239 0.36 3.52 -33.95
C GLU A 239 -0.10 3.34 -35.40
N LYS A 240 -1.17 4.04 -35.80
CA LYS A 240 -1.67 4.02 -37.18
C LYS A 240 -0.65 4.59 -38.17
N ILE A 241 -0.07 5.76 -37.89
CA ILE A 241 0.95 6.38 -38.76
C ILE A 241 2.21 5.50 -38.83
N ALA A 242 2.62 4.92 -37.69
CA ALA A 242 3.77 4.00 -37.65
C ALA A 242 3.52 2.69 -38.42
N ALA A 243 2.28 2.19 -38.43
CA ALA A 243 1.89 1.03 -39.22
C ALA A 243 1.87 1.35 -40.72
N GLU A 244 1.25 2.47 -41.10
CA GLU A 244 1.18 2.94 -42.51
C GLU A 244 2.58 3.16 -43.10
N LYS A 245 3.48 3.79 -42.34
CA LYS A 245 4.88 4.02 -42.74
C LYS A 245 5.71 2.74 -42.79
N ALA A 246 5.34 1.70 -42.05
CA ALA A 246 6.01 0.39 -42.10
C ALA A 246 5.50 -0.51 -43.23
N SER A 247 4.31 -0.21 -43.78
CA SER A 247 3.72 -0.90 -44.94
C SER A 247 3.99 -0.22 -46.28
N ALA A 248 4.60 0.97 -46.26
CA ALA A 248 5.05 1.73 -47.42
C ALA A 248 6.55 1.50 -47.67
#